data_AF-A0A965VFQ5-F1
#
_entry.id   AF-A0A965VFQ5-F1
#
_cell.length_a   1.000
_cell.length_b   1.000
_cell.length_c   1.000
_cell.angle_alpha   90.00
_cell.angle_beta   90.00
_cell.angle_gamma   90.00
#
_symmetry.space_group_name_H-M   'P 1'
#
loop_
_entity.id
_entity.type
_entity.pdbx_description
1 polymer ?
#
loop_
_entity_poly.entity_id
_entity_poly.type
_entity_poly.pdbx_seq_one_letter_code
_entity_poly.pdbx_strand_id
1 'polypeptide(L)' 'PEAWGLFYKGRLVCFYDVECDLGDGWENPEIHQDKPEVHQKALEFGANMLYYIFTDMNTP' A
#
# COMPACT_ATOMS: atom_id res chain seq x y z
N PRO A 1 1.04 -2.51 12.98
CA PRO A 1 1.53 -2.91 11.66
C PRO A 1 2.89 -2.27 11.34
N GLU A 2 3.88 -3.12 11.15
CA GLU A 2 5.22 -2.80 10.63
C GLU A 2 5.36 -3.25 9.16
N ALA A 3 6.17 -2.52 8.40
CA ALA A 3 6.53 -2.90 7.03
C ALA A 3 7.98 -2.51 6.73
N TRP A 4 8.62 -3.29 5.87
CA TRP A 4 10.00 -3.09 5.44
C TRP A 4 10.09 -2.70 3.98
N GLY A 5 11.12 -1.93 3.64
CA GLY A 5 11.39 -1.50 2.28
C GLY A 5 12.81 -1.84 1.85
N LEU A 6 12.95 -2.44 0.68
CA LEU A 6 14.23 -2.55 -0.01
C LEU A 6 14.41 -1.33 -0.91
N PHE A 7 15.48 -0.57 -0.68
CA PHE A 7 15.80 0.62 -1.46
C PHE A 7 17.00 0.36 -2.38
N TYR A 8 16.86 0.70 -3.65
CA TYR A 8 17.94 0.71 -4.63
C TYR A 8 18.11 2.10 -5.20
N LYS A 9 19.32 2.68 -5.03
CA LYS A 9 19.64 4.07 -5.44
C LYS A 9 18.63 5.11 -4.92
N GLY A 10 18.15 4.93 -3.69
CA GLY A 10 17.18 5.83 -3.06
C GLY A 10 15.72 5.63 -3.48
N ARG A 11 15.43 4.70 -4.42
CA ARG A 11 14.06 4.32 -4.80
C ARG A 11 13.65 3.03 -4.08
N LEU A 12 12.44 3.02 -3.51
CA LEU A 12 11.82 1.81 -2.98
C LEU A 12 11.50 0.87 -4.15
N VAL A 13 12.05 -0.34 -4.13
CA VAL A 13 11.87 -1.33 -5.20
C VAL A 13 11.15 -2.60 -4.74
N CYS A 14 11.09 -2.84 -3.43
CA CYS A 14 10.27 -3.89 -2.84
C CYS A 14 9.74 -3.40 -1.51
N PHE A 15 8.43 -3.54 -1.31
CA PHE A 15 7.74 -3.31 -0.06
C PHE A 15 7.32 -4.67 0.49
N TYR A 16 7.56 -4.90 1.77
CA TYR A 16 7.22 -6.14 2.46
C TYR A 16 6.42 -5.81 3.72
N ASP A 17 5.18 -6.26 3.76
CA ASP A 17 4.32 -6.18 4.92
C ASP A 17 4.63 -7.32 5.90
N VAL A 18 4.97 -6.98 7.15
CA VAL A 18 5.45 -7.99 8.11
C VAL A 18 4.27 -8.68 8.81
N GLU A 19 3.19 -7.96 9.06
CA GLU A 19 2.12 -8.37 9.98
C GLU A 19 0.70 -8.27 9.42
N CYS A 20 0.53 -7.66 8.24
CA CYS A 20 -0.78 -7.41 7.66
C CYS A 20 -0.76 -7.85 6.20
N ASP A 21 -1.75 -8.67 5.79
CA ASP A 21 -2.06 -8.81 4.38
C ASP A 21 -2.80 -7.55 3.93
N LEU A 22 -2.13 -6.70 3.15
CA LEU A 22 -2.75 -5.48 2.62
C LEU A 22 -3.84 -5.79 1.58
N GLY A 23 -3.78 -6.98 0.97
CA GLY A 23 -4.76 -7.44 -0.01
C GLY A 23 -6.17 -7.52 0.57
N ASP A 24 -6.31 -8.01 1.81
CA ASP A 24 -7.59 -8.10 2.54
C ASP A 24 -8.35 -6.76 2.54
N GLY A 25 -7.62 -5.67 2.77
CA GLY A 25 -8.17 -4.32 2.82
C GLY A 25 -8.59 -3.77 1.45
N TRP A 26 -8.15 -4.38 0.35
CA TRP A 26 -8.47 -3.98 -1.03
C TRP A 26 -9.58 -4.82 -1.65
N GLU A 27 -9.99 -5.90 -1.00
CA GLU A 27 -11.11 -6.72 -1.45
C GLU A 27 -12.45 -6.02 -1.24
N ASN A 28 -13.53 -6.66 -1.70
CA ASN A 28 -14.88 -6.19 -1.41
C ASN A 28 -15.08 -6.14 0.12
N PRO A 29 -15.54 -5.00 0.69
CA PRO A 29 -15.74 -4.86 2.14
C PRO A 29 -16.69 -5.90 2.75
N GLU A 30 -17.53 -6.56 1.96
CA GLU A 30 -18.40 -7.64 2.41
C GLU A 30 -17.66 -8.93 2.84
N ILE A 31 -16.41 -9.13 2.37
CA ILE A 31 -15.62 -10.34 2.64
C ILE A 31 -15.09 -10.35 4.08
N HIS A 32 -14.40 -9.27 4.48
CA HIS A 32 -13.75 -9.16 5.79
C HIS A 32 -14.56 -8.33 6.80
N GLN A 33 -15.57 -7.58 6.34
CA GLN A 33 -16.46 -6.77 7.18
C GLN A 33 -15.72 -5.78 8.10
N ASP A 34 -14.59 -5.28 7.63
CA ASP A 34 -13.83 -4.24 8.30
C ASP A 34 -14.63 -2.95 8.44
N LYS A 35 -14.26 -2.13 9.42
CA LYS A 35 -14.83 -0.78 9.56
C LYS A 35 -14.57 0.01 8.27
N PRO A 36 -15.55 0.79 7.76
CA PRO A 36 -15.39 1.55 6.52
C PRO A 36 -14.13 2.44 6.49
N GLU A 37 -13.75 3.01 7.64
CA GLU A 37 -12.55 3.84 7.77
C GLU A 37 -11.24 3.06 7.57
N VAL A 38 -11.21 1.77 7.94
CA VAL A 38 -10.03 0.91 7.76
C VAL A 38 -9.92 0.50 6.29
N HIS A 39 -11.04 0.13 5.67
CA HIS A 39 -11.11 -0.16 4.24
C HIS A 39 -10.68 1.04 3.39
N GLN A 40 -11.19 2.24 3.70
CA GLN A 40 -10.79 3.48 3.01
C GLN A 40 -9.29 3.73 3.11
N LYS A 41 -8.70 3.55 4.29
CA LYS A 41 -7.24 3.70 4.49
C LYS A 41 -6.43 2.68 3.70
N ALA A 42 -6.91 1.43 3.62
CA ALA A 42 -6.25 0.41 2.82
C ALA A 42 -6.26 0.79 1.33
N LEU A 43 -7.41 1.21 0.79
CA LEU A 43 -7.53 1.66 -0.60
C LEU A 43 -6.64 2.88 -0.90
N GLU A 44 -6.60 3.86 0.01
CA GLU A 44 -5.70 5.02 -0.12
C GLU A 44 -4.24 4.61 -0.14
N PHE A 45 -3.83 3.66 0.71
CA PHE A 45 -2.48 3.12 0.71
C PHE A 45 -2.14 2.46 -0.63
N GLY A 46 -3.03 1.62 -1.15
CA GLY A 46 -2.87 0.99 -2.47
C GLY A 46 -2.77 2.00 -3.62
N ALA A 47 -3.64 3.01 -3.62
CA ALA A 47 -3.60 4.09 -4.61
C ALA A 47 -2.28 4.88 -4.55
N ASN A 48 -1.79 5.19 -3.35
CA ASN A 48 -0.51 5.87 -3.15
C ASN A 48 0.68 5.03 -3.61
N MET A 49 0.65 3.70 -3.39
CA MET A 49 1.67 2.80 -3.93
C MET A 49 1.68 2.80 -5.46
N LEU A 50 0.51 2.67 -6.09
CA LEU A 50 0.41 2.74 -7.55
C LEU A 50 0.90 4.08 -8.07
N TYR A 51 0.51 5.18 -7.42
CA TYR A 51 1.00 6.51 -7.74
C TYR A 51 2.52 6.58 -7.67
N TYR A 52 3.14 6.11 -6.58
CA TYR A 52 4.60 6.06 -6.42
C TYR A 52 5.30 5.22 -7.50
N ILE A 53 4.70 4.09 -7.89
CA ILE A 53 5.27 3.18 -8.89
C ILE A 53 5.24 3.82 -10.27
N PHE A 54 4.10 4.41 -10.65
CA PHE A 54 3.84 4.88 -12.02
C PHE A 54 4.16 6.35 -12.27
N THR A 55 4.37 7.14 -11.22
CA THR A 55 4.85 8.52 -11.36
C THR A 55 6.34 8.60 -11.08
N ASP A 56 7.07 9.32 -11.93
CA ASP A 56 8.44 9.66 -11.62
C ASP A 56 8.43 10.89 -10.71
N MET A 57 8.64 10.67 -9.42
CA MET A 57 8.70 11.73 -8.42
C MET A 57 9.95 12.65 -8.58
N ASN A 58 10.74 12.45 -9.65
CA ASN A 58 11.94 13.24 -9.97
C ASN A 58 11.79 14.15 -11.20
N THR A 59 10.63 14.17 -11.87
CA THR A 59 10.36 15.19 -12.88
C THR A 59 9.76 16.44 -12.20
N PRO A 60 10.40 17.63 -12.33
CA PRO A 60 9.85 18.88 -11.79
C PRO A 60 8.52 19.28 -12.44
#